data_AF-A0A1Q5D2H6-F1
#
_entry.id   AF-A0A1Q5D2H6-F1
#
_cell.length_a   1.000
_cell.length_b   1.000
_cell.length_c   1.000
_cell.angle_alpha   90.00
_cell.angle_beta   90.00
_cell.angle_gamma   90.00
#
_symmetry.space_group_name_H-M   'P 1'
#
loop_
_entity.id
_entity.type
_entity.pdbx_description
1 polymer ?
#
loop_
_entity_poly.entity_id
_entity_poly.type
_entity_poly.pdbx_seq_one_letter_code
_entity_poly.pdbx_strand_id
1 'polypeptide(L)'
;MATVPERTRYAKELDYLVRYARMSPMYFVPLRDAAEKAAGEGSGEAEIQEVTLQLISDMLDRGVRIGDMSPRDGEEVIPWGVSKQEALDRVALEMRDHEDPIDFIDICWFTADQVS
;
A
#
# COMPACT_ATOMS: atom_id res chain seq x y z
N MET A 1 19.14 11.52 8.94
CA MET A 1 18.84 12.27 7.70
C MET A 1 18.99 11.29 6.55
N ALA A 2 17.89 10.87 5.92
CA ALA A 2 17.93 10.01 4.74
C ALA A 2 18.66 10.71 3.58
N THR A 3 19.54 9.98 2.91
CA THR A 3 20.38 10.49 1.82
C THR A 3 19.51 10.76 0.57
N VAL A 4 19.97 11.64 -0.32
CA VAL A 4 19.24 12.02 -1.56
C VAL A 4 18.83 10.79 -2.43
N PRO A 5 19.64 9.72 -2.56
CA PRO A 5 19.25 8.50 -3.29
C PRO A 5 18.03 7.78 -2.69
N GLU A 6 17.95 7.68 -1.37
CA GLU A 6 16.86 7.01 -0.64
C GLU A 6 15.52 7.72 -0.86
N ARG A 7 15.51 9.06 -0.79
CA ARG A 7 14.33 9.87 -1.14
C ARG A 7 13.89 9.67 -2.59
N THR A 8 14.83 9.41 -3.49
CA THR A 8 14.53 9.18 -4.90
C THR A 8 13.96 7.79 -5.14
N ARG A 9 14.39 6.77 -4.38
CA ARG A 9 13.85 5.40 -4.47
C ARG A 9 12.42 5.37 -3.93
N TYR A 10 12.21 5.87 -2.72
CA TYR A 10 10.87 5.95 -2.12
C TYR A 10 9.86 6.67 -3.02
N ALA A 11 10.21 7.86 -3.54
CA ALA A 11 9.31 8.62 -4.39
C ALA A 11 8.96 7.89 -5.70
N LYS A 12 9.91 7.16 -6.29
CA LYS A 12 9.66 6.35 -7.51
C LYS A 12 8.70 5.20 -7.23
N GLU A 13 8.88 4.50 -6.12
CA GLU A 13 7.99 3.40 -5.73
C GLU A 13 6.59 3.93 -5.43
N LEU A 14 6.46 5.04 -4.71
CA LEU A 14 5.17 5.70 -4.46
C LEU A 14 4.47 6.14 -5.75
N ASP A 15 5.20 6.77 -6.68
CA ASP A 15 4.66 7.16 -7.99
C ASP A 15 4.19 5.95 -8.80
N TYR A 16 4.95 4.85 -8.75
CA TYR A 16 4.59 3.58 -9.37
C TYR A 16 3.29 3.01 -8.80
N LEU A 17 3.16 2.92 -7.48
CA LEU A 17 1.97 2.37 -6.81
C LEU A 17 0.71 3.19 -7.12
N VAL A 18 0.81 4.52 -7.06
CA VAL A 18 -0.32 5.41 -7.40
C VAL A 18 -0.73 5.25 -8.86
N ARG A 19 0.24 5.11 -9.77
CA ARG A 19 -0.06 4.86 -11.19
C ARG A 19 -0.70 3.48 -11.38
N TYR A 20 -0.21 2.46 -10.68
CA TYR A 20 -0.76 1.10 -10.74
C TYR A 20 -2.21 1.10 -10.28
N ALA A 21 -2.49 1.68 -9.10
CA ALA A 21 -3.84 1.73 -8.51
C ALA A 21 -4.86 2.46 -9.40
N ARG A 22 -4.41 3.35 -10.29
CA ARG A 22 -5.30 3.94 -11.31
C ARG A 22 -5.62 2.95 -12.42
N MET A 23 -4.64 2.16 -12.86
CA MET A 23 -4.80 1.25 -13.99
C MET A 23 -5.60 0.00 -13.64
N SER A 24 -5.47 -0.51 -12.42
CA SER A 24 -6.12 -1.73 -11.96
C SER A 24 -6.11 -1.81 -10.43
N PRO A 25 -7.09 -2.49 -9.82
CA PRO A 25 -7.05 -2.82 -8.40
C PRO A 25 -5.76 -3.55 -8.04
N MET A 26 -5.12 -3.06 -7.01
CA MET A 26 -3.83 -3.54 -6.55
C MET A 26 -4.01 -4.24 -5.21
N TYR A 27 -3.52 -5.47 -5.11
CA TYR A 27 -3.40 -6.19 -3.85
C TYR A 27 -2.04 -5.93 -3.19
N PHE A 28 -1.74 -6.60 -2.08
CA PHE A 28 -0.61 -6.23 -1.22
C PHE A 28 0.79 -6.53 -1.79
N VAL A 29 0.95 -7.48 -2.72
CA VAL A 29 2.29 -7.90 -3.20
C VAL A 29 3.05 -6.78 -3.91
N PRO A 30 2.48 -6.01 -4.87
CA PRO A 30 3.17 -4.85 -5.45
C PRO A 30 3.57 -3.81 -4.40
N LEU A 31 2.75 -3.60 -3.36
CA LEU A 31 3.06 -2.70 -2.26
C LEU A 31 4.24 -3.21 -1.42
N ARG A 32 4.28 -4.52 -1.14
CA ARG A 32 5.38 -5.15 -0.40
C ARG A 32 6.71 -5.04 -1.14
N ASP A 33 6.74 -5.37 -2.43
CA ASP A 33 7.94 -5.25 -3.28
C ASP A 33 8.43 -3.79 -3.34
N ALA A 34 7.51 -2.83 -3.46
CA ALA A 34 7.81 -1.40 -3.37
C ALA A 34 8.38 -1.01 -2.00
N ALA A 35 7.84 -1.55 -0.90
CA ALA A 35 8.32 -1.27 0.45
C ALA A 35 9.72 -1.84 0.71
N GLU A 36 9.99 -3.09 0.29
CA GLU A 36 11.32 -3.70 0.38
C GLU A 36 12.35 -2.91 -0.42
N LYS A 37 11.97 -2.45 -1.61
CA LYS A 37 12.82 -1.54 -2.38
C LYS A 37 13.04 -0.24 -1.62
N ALA A 38 11.99 0.43 -1.22
CA ALA A 38 12.10 1.72 -0.57
C ALA A 38 12.89 1.69 0.76
N ALA A 39 12.78 0.61 1.54
CA ALA A 39 13.51 0.40 2.79
C ALA A 39 15.02 0.25 2.55
N GLY A 40 15.42 -0.49 1.51
CA GLY A 40 16.82 -0.72 1.17
C GLY A 40 17.22 -2.19 1.27
N GLU A 41 18.36 -2.54 0.67
CA GLU A 41 18.88 -3.90 0.76
C GLU A 41 19.30 -4.21 2.20
N GLY A 42 18.86 -5.37 2.72
CA GLY A 42 19.20 -5.83 4.06
C GLY A 42 18.32 -5.27 5.18
N SER A 43 17.29 -4.48 4.86
CA SER A 43 16.31 -4.03 5.84
C SER A 43 15.57 -5.20 6.50
N GLY A 44 15.32 -5.06 7.79
CA GLY A 44 14.56 -6.05 8.57
C GLY A 44 13.05 -5.92 8.35
N GLU A 45 12.31 -6.93 8.79
CA GLU A 45 10.84 -6.96 8.65
C GLU A 45 10.18 -5.71 9.24
N ALA A 46 10.56 -5.30 10.46
CA ALA A 46 10.00 -4.11 11.10
C ALA A 46 10.18 -2.83 10.28
N GLU A 47 11.35 -2.64 9.66
CA GLU A 47 11.61 -1.47 8.79
C GLU A 47 10.74 -1.52 7.52
N ILE A 48 10.59 -2.70 6.92
CA ILE A 48 9.74 -2.88 5.75
C ILE A 48 8.27 -2.62 6.10
N GLN A 49 7.81 -3.03 7.28
CA GLN A 49 6.45 -2.76 7.76
C GLN A 49 6.21 -1.25 7.97
N GLU A 50 7.17 -0.54 8.58
CA GLU A 50 7.09 0.92 8.73
C GLU A 50 7.01 1.63 7.37
N VAL A 51 7.86 1.22 6.42
CA VAL A 51 7.86 1.77 5.06
C VAL A 51 6.55 1.43 4.32
N THR A 52 6.01 0.24 4.53
CA THR A 52 4.71 -0.18 3.97
C THR A 52 3.60 0.76 4.44
N LEU A 53 3.48 1.00 5.75
CA LEU A 53 2.47 1.90 6.31
C LEU A 53 2.66 3.35 5.82
N GLN A 54 3.90 3.81 5.68
CA GLN A 54 4.18 5.13 5.12
C GLN A 54 3.74 5.23 3.65
N LEU A 55 4.04 4.22 2.82
CA LEU A 55 3.58 4.17 1.43
C LEU A 55 2.05 4.19 1.33
N ILE A 56 1.35 3.41 2.15
CA ILE A 56 -0.13 3.44 2.20
C ILE A 56 -0.62 4.84 2.57
N SER A 57 -0.07 5.45 3.63
CA SER A 57 -0.45 6.81 4.05
C SER A 57 -0.33 7.81 2.90
N ASP A 58 0.81 7.80 2.21
CA ASP A 58 1.11 8.73 1.13
C ASP A 58 0.28 8.44 -0.14
N MET A 59 -0.07 7.17 -0.38
CA MET A 59 -1.02 6.78 -1.43
C MET A 59 -2.42 7.35 -1.15
N LEU A 60 -2.90 7.21 0.09
CA LEU A 60 -4.20 7.75 0.50
C LEU A 60 -4.23 9.28 0.39
N ASP A 61 -3.15 9.96 0.77
CA ASP A 61 -3.01 11.42 0.60
C ASP A 61 -3.02 11.85 -0.88
N ARG A 62 -2.70 10.93 -1.80
CA ARG A 62 -2.75 11.14 -3.26
C ARG A 62 -4.06 10.68 -3.90
N GLY A 63 -5.07 10.37 -3.10
CA GLY A 63 -6.41 10.01 -3.57
C GLY A 63 -6.58 8.54 -3.95
N VAL A 64 -5.63 7.67 -3.59
CA VAL A 64 -5.88 6.22 -3.61
C VAL A 64 -6.89 5.90 -2.51
N ARG A 65 -7.78 4.95 -2.78
CA ARG A 65 -8.76 4.41 -1.84
C ARG A 65 -8.35 3.01 -1.45
N ILE A 66 -8.53 2.69 -0.17
CA ILE A 66 -8.32 1.37 0.41
C ILE A 66 -9.67 0.72 0.71
N GLY A 67 -9.76 -0.58 0.46
CA GLY A 67 -11.00 -1.31 0.63
C GLY A 67 -10.87 -2.81 0.45
N ASP A 68 -12.01 -3.46 0.32
CA ASP A 68 -12.11 -4.89 0.04
C ASP A 68 -12.39 -5.10 -1.46
N MET A 69 -11.91 -6.19 -2.05
CA MET A 69 -12.27 -6.54 -3.43
C MET A 69 -13.79 -6.77 -3.53
N SER A 70 -14.47 -6.13 -4.48
CA SER A 70 -15.90 -6.38 -4.65
C SER A 70 -16.12 -7.77 -5.24
N PRO A 71 -17.10 -8.56 -4.75
CA PRO A 71 -17.50 -9.80 -5.38
C PRO A 71 -18.36 -9.59 -6.64
N ARG A 72 -18.64 -8.34 -7.03
CA ARG A 72 -19.52 -7.99 -8.15
C ARG A 72 -18.71 -7.56 -9.37
N ASP A 73 -19.06 -8.13 -10.53
CA ASP A 73 -18.47 -7.72 -11.80
C ASP A 73 -18.68 -6.22 -12.07
N GLY A 74 -17.58 -5.48 -12.31
CA GLY A 74 -17.60 -4.06 -12.61
C GLY A 74 -17.52 -3.12 -11.40
N GLU A 75 -17.60 -3.64 -10.18
CA GLU A 75 -17.16 -2.91 -8.98
C GLU A 75 -15.75 -3.40 -8.64
N GLU A 76 -14.77 -2.50 -8.61
CA GLU A 76 -13.38 -2.89 -8.40
C GLU A 76 -13.08 -3.12 -6.92
N VAL A 77 -13.18 -2.06 -6.11
CA VAL A 77 -12.87 -2.08 -4.68
C VAL A 77 -13.98 -1.37 -3.94
N ILE A 78 -14.49 -1.99 -2.87
CA ILE A 78 -15.45 -1.42 -1.93
C ILE A 78 -14.66 -0.66 -0.87
N PRO A 79 -14.66 0.68 -0.86
CA PRO A 79 -13.88 1.45 0.11
C PRO A 79 -14.37 1.18 1.52
N TRP A 80 -13.45 1.07 2.48
CA TRP A 80 -13.81 0.82 3.88
C TRP A 80 -14.63 1.95 4.52
N GLY A 81 -14.58 3.17 3.97
CA GLY A 81 -15.34 4.31 4.51
C GLY A 81 -14.85 4.81 5.88
N VAL A 82 -13.62 4.45 6.26
CA VAL A 82 -12.97 4.87 7.50
C VAL A 82 -11.97 6.00 7.26
N SER A 83 -11.52 6.66 8.34
CA SER A 83 -10.45 7.65 8.25
C SER A 83 -9.11 7.03 7.86
N LYS A 84 -8.18 7.86 7.37
CA LYS A 84 -6.81 7.42 7.05
C LYS A 84 -6.14 6.71 8.22
N GLN A 85 -6.24 7.28 9.43
CA GLN A 85 -5.62 6.70 10.62
C GLN A 85 -6.22 5.34 10.95
N GLU A 86 -7.55 5.22 10.94
CA GLU A 86 -8.23 3.94 11.20
C GLU A 86 -7.85 2.87 10.17
N ALA A 87 -7.71 3.24 8.89
CA ALA A 87 -7.24 2.32 7.86
C ALA A 87 -5.80 1.84 8.11
N LEU A 88 -4.90 2.75 8.47
CA LEU A 88 -3.51 2.42 8.79
C LEU A 88 -3.41 1.54 10.04
N ASP A 89 -4.18 1.84 11.08
CA ASP A 89 -4.24 1.04 12.30
C ASP A 89 -4.74 -0.38 12.02
N ARG A 90 -5.76 -0.51 11.16
CA ARG A 90 -6.27 -1.82 10.72
C ARG A 90 -5.21 -2.61 9.96
N VAL A 91 -4.54 -2.01 8.98
CA VAL A 91 -3.48 -2.69 8.22
C VAL A 91 -2.32 -3.08 9.13
N ALA A 92 -1.90 -2.19 10.03
CA ALA A 92 -0.83 -2.47 10.98
C ALA A 92 -1.18 -3.62 11.93
N LEU A 93 -2.46 -3.75 12.33
CA LEU A 93 -2.93 -4.88 13.11
C LEU A 93 -2.83 -6.19 12.32
N GLU A 94 -3.40 -6.22 11.12
CA GLU A 94 -3.41 -7.42 10.27
C GLU A 94 -1.99 -7.88 9.91
N MET A 95 -1.09 -6.96 9.54
CA MET A 95 0.32 -7.29 9.25
C MET A 95 1.09 -7.91 10.42
N ARG A 96 0.64 -7.69 11.67
CA ARG A 96 1.21 -8.36 12.86
C ARG A 96 0.61 -9.73 13.12
N ASP A 97 -0.64 -9.93 12.72
CA ASP A 97 -1.40 -11.16 12.98
C ASP A 97 -1.08 -12.24 11.93
N HIS A 98 -0.64 -11.86 10.73
CA HIS A 98 -0.20 -12.77 9.68
C HIS A 98 1.31 -13.07 9.77
N GLU A 99 1.66 -14.36 9.86
CA GLU A 99 3.07 -14.80 9.92
C GLU A 99 3.74 -14.84 8.53
N ASP A 100 2.98 -15.13 7.46
CA ASP A 100 3.50 -15.18 6.09
C ASP A 100 3.06 -13.91 5.32
N PRO A 101 4.01 -13.13 4.77
CA PRO A 101 3.69 -11.97 3.92
C PRO A 101 2.84 -12.30 2.69
N ILE A 102 2.77 -13.57 2.25
CA ILE A 102 1.87 -13.98 1.16
C ILE A 102 0.40 -13.82 1.55
N ASP A 103 0.07 -13.98 2.83
CA ASP A 103 -1.30 -13.86 3.36
C ASP A 103 -1.76 -12.40 3.39
N PHE A 104 -0.84 -11.45 3.19
CA PHE A 104 -1.19 -10.03 3.15
C PHE A 104 -2.10 -9.69 1.96
N ILE A 105 -2.18 -10.54 0.94
CA ILE A 105 -3.11 -10.41 -0.19
C ILE A 105 -4.57 -10.29 0.27
N ASP A 106 -4.92 -10.87 1.41
CA ASP A 106 -6.26 -10.88 1.96
C ASP A 106 -6.56 -9.69 2.89
N ILE A 107 -5.56 -8.84 3.17
CA ILE A 107 -5.72 -7.69 4.08
C ILE A 107 -6.57 -6.60 3.43
N CYS A 108 -6.18 -6.15 2.24
CA CYS A 108 -6.83 -5.02 1.57
C CYS A 108 -6.47 -4.91 0.08
N TRP A 109 -7.26 -4.09 -0.61
CA TRP A 109 -7.09 -3.72 -2.00
C TRP A 109 -7.05 -2.20 -2.15
N PHE A 110 -6.33 -1.74 -3.17
CA PHE A 110 -6.14 -0.33 -3.48
C PHE A 110 -6.65 -0.02 -4.89
N THR A 111 -7.41 1.06 -5.02
CA THR A 111 -7.83 1.61 -6.33
C THR A 111 -7.77 3.13 -6.30
N ALA A 112 -7.57 3.77 -7.44
CA ALA A 112 -7.69 5.21 -7.58
C ALA A 112 -8.63 5.52 -8.74
N ASP A 113 -9.50 6.51 -8.54
CA ASP A 113 -10.42 6.92 -9.60
C ASP A 113 -9.64 7.38 -10.84
N GLN A 114 -10.10 6.93 -12.01
CA GLN A 114 -9.70 7.53 -13.27
C GLN A 114 -10.22 8.97 -13.26
N VAL A 115 -9.31 9.95 -13.19
CA VAL A 115 -9.68 11.36 -13.36
C VAL A 115 -10.35 11.46 -14.73
N SER A 116 -11.65 11.76 -14.73
CA SER A 116 -12.43 12.06 -15.93
C SER A 116 -12.04 13.41 -16.52
#